data_AF-A0A965RKK4-F1
#
_entry.id   AF-A0A965RKK4-F1
#
_cell.length_a   1.000
_cell.length_b   1.000
_cell.length_c   1.000
_cell.angle_alpha   90.00
_cell.angle_beta   90.00
_cell.angle_gamma   90.00
#
_symmetry.space_group_name_H-M   'P 1'
#
loop_
_entity.id
_entity.type
_entity.pdbx_description
1 polymer ?
#
loop_
_entity_poly.entity_id
_entity_poly.type
_entity_poly.pdbx_seq_one_letter_code
_entity_poly.pdbx_strand_id
1 'polypeptide(L)' 'MLVDLIEVRLSCLDITDREDHREMLVLRRALQEVNARPAESLDGMEGVPPAHMLPRRGRKARARYF' A
#
# COMPACT_ATOMS: atom_id res chain seq x y z
N MET A 1 7.74 16.49 3.36
CA MET A 1 7.46 15.37 4.29
C MET A 1 6.85 14.21 3.50
N LEU A 2 6.85 12.97 4.04
CA LEU A 2 6.27 11.82 3.33
C LEU A 2 4.76 12.02 3.05
N VAL A 3 4.06 12.72 3.94
CA VAL A 3 2.65 13.14 3.77
C VAL A 3 2.47 13.96 2.50
N ASP A 4 3.23 15.03 2.32
CA ASP A 4 3.14 15.93 1.15
C ASP A 4 3.30 15.15 -0.17
N LEU A 5 4.21 14.18 -0.21
CA LEU A 5 4.42 13.36 -1.41
C LEU A 5 3.22 12.45 -1.71
N ILE A 6 2.62 11.86 -0.67
CA ILE A 6 1.42 11.03 -0.80
C ILE A 6 0.23 11.87 -1.28
N GLU A 7 0.07 13.07 -0.73
CA GLU A 7 -1.00 14.01 -1.12
C GLU A 7 -0.85 14.47 -2.57
N VAL A 8 0.37 14.84 -2.98
CA VAL A 8 0.66 15.19 -4.38
C VAL A 8 0.37 14.00 -5.29
N ARG A 9 0.81 12.78 -4.95
CA ARG A 9 0.57 11.60 -5.78
C ARG A 9 -0.92 11.29 -5.91
N LEU A 10 -1.69 11.41 -4.83
CA LEU A 10 -3.15 11.26 -4.87
C LEU A 10 -3.83 12.34 -5.74
N SER A 11 -3.32 13.58 -5.71
CA SER A 11 -3.89 14.69 -6.49
C SER A 11 -3.72 14.52 -8.01
N CYS A 12 -2.68 13.79 -8.42
CA CYS A 12 -2.38 13.53 -9.84
C CYS A 12 -2.89 12.17 -10.32
N LEU A 13 -3.59 11.39 -9.48
CA LEU A 13 -4.04 10.05 -9.82
C LEU A 13 -5.43 10.12 -10.47
N ASP A 14 -5.47 9.97 -11.80
CA ASP A 14 -6.70 9.79 -12.55
C ASP A 14 -7.08 8.31 -12.57
N ILE A 15 -8.30 7.99 -12.11
CA ILE A 15 -8.77 6.60 -12.04
C ILE A 15 -9.33 6.19 -13.40
N THR A 16 -8.52 5.53 -14.19
CA THR A 16 -8.88 5.03 -15.53
C THR A 16 -9.04 3.51 -15.55
N ASP A 17 -8.34 2.80 -14.66
CA ASP A 17 -8.40 1.35 -14.59
C ASP A 17 -8.37 0.77 -13.15
N ARG A 18 -8.25 -0.56 -13.07
CA ARG A 18 -8.26 -1.29 -11.80
C ARG A 18 -6.96 -1.15 -11.01
N GLU A 19 -5.86 -0.88 -11.69
CA GLU A 19 -4.56 -0.63 -11.05
C GLU A 19 -4.53 0.78 -10.46
N ASP A 20 -5.08 1.79 -11.13
CA ASP A 20 -5.24 3.14 -10.56
C ASP A 20 -6.06 3.10 -9.28
N HIS A 21 -7.17 2.35 -9.29
CA HIS A 21 -7.99 2.16 -8.09
C HIS A 21 -7.22 1.46 -6.97
N ARG A 22 -6.31 0.53 -7.29
CA ARG A 22 -5.45 -0.11 -6.28
C ARG A 22 -4.42 0.86 -5.73
N GLU A 23 -3.78 1.65 -6.59
CA GLU A 23 -2.82 2.68 -6.19
C GLU A 23 -3.47 3.70 -5.25
N MET A 24 -4.68 4.17 -5.57
CA MET A 24 -5.46 5.07 -4.70
C MET A 24 -5.65 4.47 -3.30
N LEU A 25 -6.05 3.20 -3.21
CA LEU A 25 -6.29 2.53 -1.93
C LEU A 25 -5.00 2.38 -1.11
N VAL A 26 -3.88 2.07 -1.77
CA VAL A 26 -2.56 1.98 -1.11
C VAL A 26 -2.13 3.33 -0.56
N LEU A 27 -2.23 4.39 -1.37
CA LEU A 27 -1.85 5.75 -0.96
C LEU A 27 -2.72 6.28 0.18
N ARG A 28 -4.03 6.02 0.14
CA ARG A 28 -4.95 6.37 1.25
C ARG A 28 -4.60 5.65 2.54
N ARG A 29 -4.24 4.37 2.45
CA ARG A 29 -3.79 3.60 3.62
C ARG A 29 -2.46 4.13 4.16
N ALA A 30 -1.51 4.44 3.29
CA ALA A 30 -0.23 5.04 3.68
C ALA A 30 -0.44 6.39 4.38
N LEU A 31 -1.34 7.23 3.88
CA LEU A 31 -1.69 8.50 4.52
C LEU A 31 -2.23 8.29 5.96
N GLN A 32 -3.11 7.31 6.14
CA GLN A 32 -3.63 6.96 7.46
C GLN A 32 -2.54 6.46 8.40
N GLU A 33 -1.64 5.59 7.92
CA GLU A 33 -0.54 5.06 8.72
C GLU A 33 0.45 6.16 9.13
N VAL A 34 0.75 7.10 8.24
CA VAL A 34 1.65 8.22 8.55
C VAL A 34 1.00 9.21 9.52
N ASN A 35 -0.29 9.53 9.34
CA ASN A 35 -1.02 10.40 10.26
C ASN A 35 -1.28 9.76 11.63
N ALA A 36 -1.34 8.43 11.69
CA ALA A 36 -1.50 7.68 12.93
C ALA A 36 -0.19 7.51 13.71
N ARG A 37 0.98 7.67 13.06
CA ARG A 37 2.26 7.69 13.78
C ARG A 37 2.36 9.00 14.58
N PRO A 38 2.46 8.95 15.92
CA PRO A 38 2.68 10.16 16.71
C PRO A 38 3.99 10.81 16.29
N ALA A 39 4.03 12.14 16.27
CA ALA A 39 5.17 12.94 15.81
C ALA A 39 6.51 12.61 16.48
N GLU A 40 6.49 11.90 17.61
CA GLU A 40 7.66 11.46 18.39
C GLU A 40 8.33 10.18 17.85
N SER A 41 7.77 9.50 16.85
CA SER A 41 8.32 8.23 16.32
C SER A 41 9.23 8.37 15.10
N LEU A 42 9.58 9.60 14.69
CA LEU A 42 10.33 9.84 13.45
C LEU A 42 11.84 9.54 13.54
N ASP A 43 12.36 9.23 14.74
CA ASP A 43 13.75 8.76 14.94
C ASP A 43 13.88 7.22 14.94
N GLY A 44 12.77 6.48 14.89
CA GLY A 44 12.75 5.03 15.05
C GLY A 44 12.46 4.28 13.75
N MET A 45 13.52 3.85 13.08
CA MET A 45 13.53 2.92 11.94
C MET A 45 12.95 1.52 12.31
N GLU A 46 11.66 1.42 12.62
CA GLU A 46 11.03 0.11 12.82
C GLU A 46 9.62 0.00 12.19
N GLY A 47 9.41 -1.10 11.47
CA GLY A 47 8.12 -1.80 11.52
C GLY A 47 7.34 -2.03 10.23
N VAL A 48 7.92 -2.00 9.02
CA VAL A 48 7.23 -2.54 7.83
C VAL A 48 8.07 -3.68 7.24
N PRO A 49 7.65 -4.96 7.36
CA PRO A 49 8.32 -6.03 6.64
C PRO A 49 8.17 -5.76 5.13
N PRO A 50 9.26 -5.83 4.33
CA PRO A 50 9.19 -5.53 2.91
C PRO A 50 8.24 -6.49 2.20
N ALA A 51 7.54 -6.02 1.18
CA ALA A 51 6.49 -6.73 0.44
C ALA A 51 6.86 -8.14 -0.08
N HIS A 52 8.15 -8.52 -0.08
CA HIS A 52 8.60 -9.89 -0.34
C HIS A 52 8.17 -10.93 0.72
N MET A 53 7.75 -10.50 1.93
CA MET A 53 7.30 -11.40 3.01
C MET A 53 5.77 -11.58 3.10
N LEU A 54 5.00 -11.00 2.18
CA LEU A 54 3.57 -11.28 2.12
C LEU A 54 3.37 -12.60 1.35
N PRO A 55 2.69 -13.62 1.92
CA PRO A 55 2.51 -14.90 1.24
C PRO A 55 1.72 -14.67 -0.05
N ARG A 56 2.37 -14.94 -1.19
CA ARG A 56 1.69 -15.04 -2.48
C ARG A 56 0.65 -16.16 -2.35
N ARG A 57 -0.63 -15.81 -2.19
CA ARG A 57 -1.75 -16.77 -2.30
C ARG A 57 -1.71 -17.33 -3.72
N GLY A 58 -0.96 -18.40 -3.90
CA GLY A 58 -0.86 -19.15 -5.14
C GLY A 58 -2.25 -19.61 -5.54
N ARG A 59 -2.64 -19.29 -6.78
CA ARG A 59 -3.72 -19.97 -7.49
C ARG A 59 -3.40 -21.48 -7.47
N LYS A 60 -4.06 -22.27 -6.62
CA LYS A 60 -4.08 -23.72 -6.84
C LYS A 60 -5.05 -24.02 -7.97
N ALA A 61 -4.50 -24.61 -9.03
CA ALA A 61 -5.19 -25.00 -10.24
C ALA A 61 -6.34 -25.98 -9.97
N ARG A 62 -7.42 -25.88 -10.77
CA ARG A 62 -8.48 -26.89 -10.82
C ARG A 62 -7.87 -28.22 -11.30
N ALA A 63 -7.75 -29.20 -10.41
CA ALA A 63 -7.55 -30.58 -10.83
C ALA A 63 -8.90 -31.11 -11.34
N ARG A 64 -8.97 -31.45 -12.64
CA ARG A 64 -10.02 -32.32 -13.18
C ARG A 64 -9.66 -33.75 -12.78
N TYR A 65 -10.59 -34.50 -12.20
CA TYR A 65 -10.48 -35.95 -12.10
C TYR A 65 -11.40 -36.57 -13.17
N PHE A 66 -10.89 -37.62 -13.80
CA PHE A 66 -11.55 -38.48 -14.78
C PHE A 66 -12.73 -39.24 -14.17
#